data_AF-A0AA39JX43-F1
#
_entry.id   AF-A0AA39JX43-F1
#
_cell.length_a   1.000
_cell.length_b   1.000
_cell.length_c   1.000
_cell.angle_alpha   90.00
_cell.angle_beta   90.00
_cell.angle_gamma   90.00
#
_symmetry.space_group_name_H-M   'P 1'
#
loop_
_entity.id
_entity.type
_entity.pdbx_description
1 polymer ?
#
loop_
_entity_poly.entity_id
_entity_poly.type
_entity_poly.pdbx_seq_one_letter_code
_entity_poly.pdbx_strand_id
1 'polypeptide(L)' 'SIPICEHDAILERQLQIISGLAISPWHTFDELERVLSLAETWGARGVLDIVRASIIAPVFLQEPLRVCAIATRFGWKEE' A
#
# COMPACT_ATOMS: atom_id res chain seq x y z
N SER A 1 -14.33 16.92 -9.19
CA SER A 1 -14.28 16.89 -7.71
C SER A 1 -13.80 15.51 -7.32
N ILE A 2 -12.63 15.40 -6.68
CA ILE A 2 -12.11 14.10 -6.23
C ILE A 2 -12.95 13.69 -5.01
N PRO A 3 -13.64 12.54 -5.01
CA PRO A 3 -14.45 12.14 -3.87
C PRO A 3 -13.53 11.75 -2.72
N ILE A 4 -13.47 12.58 -1.68
CA ILE A 4 -12.70 12.31 -0.46
C ILE A 4 -13.62 11.54 0.49
N CYS A 5 -13.64 10.22 0.35
CA CYS A 5 -14.34 9.32 1.28
C CYS A 5 -13.43 8.16 1.73
N GLU A 6 -12.12 8.42 1.77
CA GLU A 6 -11.12 7.53 2.35
C GLU A 6 -10.63 8.17 3.65
N HIS A 7 -10.55 7.39 4.72
CA HIS A 7 -10.20 7.88 6.06
C HIS A 7 -8.92 8.72 6.01
N ASP A 8 -8.91 9.90 6.66
CA ASP A 8 -7.86 10.91 6.58
C ASP A 8 -6.43 10.33 6.64
N ALA A 9 -6.21 9.30 7.46
CA ALA A 9 -4.91 8.64 7.60
C ALA A 9 -4.42 7.88 6.34
N ILE A 10 -5.31 7.25 5.57
CA ILE A 10 -4.95 6.53 4.33
C ILE A 10 -4.57 7.52 3.24
N LEU A 11 -5.37 8.58 3.10
CA LEU A 11 -5.12 9.67 2.18
C LEU A 11 -3.82 10.40 2.53
N GLU A 12 -3.66 10.78 3.81
CA GLU A 12 -2.44 11.43 4.31
C GLU A 12 -1.22 10.57 4.03
N ARG A 13 -1.27 9.27 4.33
CA ARG A 13 -0.15 8.38 4.05
C ARG A 13 0.19 8.31 2.57
N GLN A 14 -0.82 8.22 1.70
CA GLN A 14 -0.55 8.22 0.27
C GLN A 14 0.07 9.54 -0.21
N LEU A 15 -0.40 10.68 0.31
CA LEU A 15 0.17 11.99 0.02
C LEU A 15 1.60 12.12 0.55
N GLN A 16 1.91 11.56 1.73
CA GLN A 16 3.26 11.51 2.27
C GLN A 16 4.19 10.72 1.34
N ILE A 17 3.77 9.55 0.85
CA ILE A 17 4.54 8.73 -0.09
C ILE A 17 4.81 9.51 -1.38
N ILE A 18 3.78 10.11 -1.98
CA ILE A 18 3.89 10.91 -3.21
C ILE A 18 4.83 12.11 -3.02
N SER A 19 4.78 12.72 -1.83
CA SER A 19 5.59 13.91 -1.49
C SER A 19 7.00 13.57 -1.01
N GLY A 20 7.36 12.28 -0.93
CA GLY A 20 8.66 11.84 -0.41
C GLY A 20 8.87 12.15 1.08
N LEU A 21 7.79 12.30 1.85
CA LEU A 21 7.84 12.51 3.29
C LEU A 21 8.04 11.19 4.04
N ALA A 22 8.45 11.27 5.30
CA ALA A 22 8.62 10.11 6.16
C ALA A 22 7.30 9.32 6.27
N ILE A 23 7.35 8.04 5.96
CA ILE A 23 6.21 7.14 6.01
C ILE A 23 6.21 6.45 7.38
N SER A 24 5.10 6.52 8.10
CA SER A 24 4.95 5.77 9.35
C SER A 24 5.01 4.25 9.09
N PRO A 25 5.54 3.44 10.03
CA PRO A 25 5.57 2.00 9.88
C PRO A 25 4.18 1.43 9.59
N TRP A 26 4.14 0.37 8.78
CA TRP A 26 2.90 -0.36 8.54
C TRP A 26 2.56 -1.23 9.74
N HIS A 27 1.28 -1.24 10.14
CA HIS A 27 0.84 -2.02 11.29
C HIS A 27 -0.10 -3.16 10.92
N THR A 28 -0.88 -3.02 9.83
CA THR A 28 -1.90 -4.00 9.45
C THR A 28 -1.99 -4.14 7.94
N PHE A 29 -2.40 -5.32 7.47
CA PHE A 29 -2.70 -5.54 6.05
C PHE A 29 -3.87 -4.68 5.57
N ASP A 30 -4.86 -4.44 6.41
CA ASP A 30 -6.04 -3.64 6.03
C ASP A 30 -5.64 -2.20 5.63
N GLU A 31 -4.71 -1.60 6.37
CA GLU A 31 -4.15 -0.29 6.04
C GLU A 31 -3.37 -0.33 4.70
N LEU A 32 -2.53 -1.35 4.52
CA LEU A 32 -1.74 -1.55 3.31
C LEU A 32 -2.65 -1.75 2.08
N GLU A 33 -3.67 -2.60 2.17
CA GLU A 33 -4.62 -2.90 1.09
C GLU A 33 -5.49 -1.68 0.73
N ARG A 34 -5.83 -0.83 1.70
CA ARG A 34 -6.52 0.46 1.44
C ARG A 34 -5.63 1.43 0.67
N VAL A 35 -4.37 1.58 1.08
CA VAL A 35 -3.40 2.43 0.34
C VAL A 35 -3.18 1.90 -1.07
N LEU A 36 -3.06 0.59 -1.26
CA LEU A 36 -2.97 -0.03 -2.60
C LEU A 36 -4.20 0.27 -3.45
N SER A 37 -5.40 0.09 -2.90
CA SER A 37 -6.66 0.33 -3.63
C SER A 37 -6.81 1.80 -4.03
N LEU A 38 -6.41 2.73 -3.16
CA LEU A 38 -6.39 4.15 -3.48
C LEU A 38 -5.34 4.47 -4.55
N ALA A 39 -4.16 3.86 -4.47
CA ALA A 39 -3.08 4.04 -5.46
C ALA A 39 -3.50 3.54 -6.85
N GLU A 40 -4.20 2.40 -6.94
CA GLU A 40 -4.80 1.93 -8.19
C GLU A 40 -5.81 2.95 -8.75
N THR A 41 -6.70 3.45 -7.88
CA THR A 41 -7.72 4.44 -8.27
C THR A 41 -7.10 5.73 -8.82
N TRP A 42 -5.97 6.15 -8.25
CA TRP A 42 -5.26 7.37 -8.64
C TRP A 42 -4.24 7.16 -9.77
N GLY A 43 -4.02 5.92 -10.20
CA GLY A 43 -2.95 5.60 -11.15
C GLY A 43 -1.54 5.89 -10.61
N ALA A 44 -1.37 5.92 -9.29
CA ALA A 44 -0.13 6.32 -8.61
C ALA A 44 0.88 5.18 -8.57
N ARG A 45 1.49 4.85 -9.72
CA ARG A 45 2.40 3.70 -9.88
C ARG A 45 3.55 3.67 -8.87
N GLY A 46 4.16 4.82 -8.59
CA GLY A 46 5.25 4.91 -7.61
C GLY A 46 4.82 4.50 -6.20
N VAL A 47 3.56 4.74 -5.82
CA VAL A 47 3.04 4.30 -4.53
C VAL A 47 2.88 2.78 -4.51
N LEU A 48 2.39 2.17 -5.60
CA LEU A 48 2.27 0.71 -5.72
C LEU A 48 3.64 0.03 -5.59
N ASP A 49 4.67 0.57 -6.24
CA ASP A 49 6.04 0.03 -6.19
C ASP A 49 6.63 0.13 -4.76
N ILE A 50 6.39 1.24 -4.05
CA ILE A 50 6.83 1.43 -2.65
C ILE A 50 6.11 0.47 -1.69
N VAL A 51 4.79 0.30 -1.85
CA VAL A 51 4.02 -0.61 -1.00
C VAL A 51 4.41 -2.07 -1.25
N ARG A 52 4.70 -2.43 -2.51
CA ARG A 52 5.25 -3.75 -2.85
C ARG A 52 6.57 -4.02 -2.12
N ALA A 53 7.50 -3.07 -2.12
CA ALA A 53 8.74 -3.19 -1.36
C ALA A 53 8.51 -3.25 0.17
N SER A 54 7.38 -2.73 0.66
CA SER A 54 7.06 -2.73 2.08
C SER A 54 6.42 -4.04 2.57
N ILE A 55 5.80 -4.82 1.69
CA ILE A 55 5.06 -6.04 2.08
C ILE A 55 5.97 -7.16 2.60
N ILE A 56 7.28 -7.08 2.33
CA ILE A 56 8.29 -8.00 2.85
C ILE A 56 8.77 -7.64 4.27
N ALA A 57 8.19 -6.61 4.91
CA ALA A 57 8.52 -6.26 6.29
C ALA A 57 8.14 -7.41 7.26
N PRO A 58 8.92 -7.62 8.35
CA PRO A 58 8.72 -8.76 9.27
C PRO A 58 7.31 -8.90 9.84
N VAL A 59 6.58 -7.79 10.03
CA VAL A 59 5.20 -7.76 10.52
C VAL A 59 4.24 -8.52 9.59
N PHE A 60 4.48 -8.48 8.27
CA PHE A 60 3.63 -9.11 7.26
C PHE A 60 4.06 -10.54 6.95
N LEU A 61 5.35 -10.84 7.11
CA LEU A 61 5.87 -12.20 6.90
C LEU A 61 5.37 -13.22 7.93
N GLN A 62 4.69 -12.79 9.00
CA GLN A 62 3.97 -13.68 9.91
C GLN A 62 2.73 -14.32 9.26
N GLU A 63 2.20 -13.73 8.18
CA GLU A 63 1.04 -14.23 7.44
C GLU A 63 1.38 -14.38 5.94
N PRO A 64 2.30 -15.30 5.57
CA PRO A 64 2.87 -15.39 4.23
C PRO A 64 1.82 -15.70 3.15
N LEU A 65 0.77 -16.44 3.48
CA LEU A 65 -0.33 -16.70 2.54
C LEU A 65 -1.07 -15.41 2.14
N ARG A 66 -1.23 -14.47 3.06
CA ARG A 66 -1.86 -13.17 2.78
C ARG A 66 -0.98 -12.31 1.90
N VAL A 67 0.33 -12.33 2.12
CA VAL A 67 1.32 -11.69 1.23
C VAL A 67 1.22 -12.26 -0.19
N CYS A 68 1.20 -13.59 -0.34
CA CYS A 68 1.05 -14.23 -1.65
C CYS A 68 -0.29 -13.90 -2.33
N ALA A 69 -1.39 -13.84 -1.57
CA ALA A 69 -2.71 -13.47 -2.09
C ALA A 69 -2.71 -12.03 -2.63
N ILE A 70 -2.12 -11.08 -1.89
CA ILE A 70 -1.97 -9.69 -2.33
C ILE A 70 -1.08 -9.62 -3.57
N ALA A 71 0.11 -10.22 -3.54
CA ALA A 71 1.01 -10.24 -4.70
C ALA A 71 0.31 -10.78 -5.97
N THR A 72 -0.49 -11.85 -5.82
CA THR A 72 -1.27 -12.43 -6.92
C THR A 72 -2.36 -11.47 -7.41
N ARG A 73 -3.13 -10.84 -6.52
CA ARG A 73 -4.18 -9.86 -6.85
C ARG A 73 -3.65 -8.70 -7.68
N PHE A 74 -2.46 -8.20 -7.33
CA PHE A 74 -1.82 -7.07 -8.02
C PHE A 74 -0.89 -7.49 -9.16
N GLY A 75 -0.84 -8.79 -9.50
CA GLY A 75 -0.01 -9.31 -10.59
C GLY A 75 1.50 -9.10 -10.37
N TRP A 76 1.94 -8.98 -9.11
CA TRP A 76 3.35 -8.84 -8.76
C TRP A 76 4.06 -10.16 -9.04
N LYS A 77 5.00 -10.12 -9.98
CA LYS A 77 5.85 -11.27 -10.29
C LYS A 77 6.96 -11.39 -9.24
N GLU A 78 7.64 -12.52 -9.20
CA GLU A 78 8.96 -12.55 -8.54
C GLU A 78 9.88 -11.52 -9.23
N GLU A 79 10.69 -10.85 -8.42
CA GLU A 79 11.73 -9.93 -8.90
C GLU A 79 12.98 -10.69 -9.33
#